data_AF-A0A6L4AEH3-F1
#
_entry.id   AF-A0A6L4AEH3-F1
#
_cell.length_a   1.000
_cell.length_b   1.000
_cell.length_c   1.000
_cell.angle_alpha   90.00
_cell.angle_beta   90.00
_cell.angle_gamma   90.00
#
_symmetry.space_group_name_H-M   'P 1'
#
loop_
_entity.id
_entity.type
_entity.pdbx_description
1 polymer ?
#
loop_
_entity_poly.entity_id
_entity_poly.type
_entity_poly.pdbx_seq_one_letter_code
_entity_poly.pdbx_strand_id
1 'polypeptide(L)'
;MLHKFWLNVRMFVEGARLSYIALFHWLRPTTYVASKVIMPINQILFFTLLGVYATSRSNADFYIIGNSVQMASISGIYAMT
;
A
#
# COMPACT_ATOMS: atom_id res chain seq x y z
N MET A 1 -1.17 39.70 -23.06
CA MET A 1 -2.04 39.04 -22.06
C MET A 1 -2.45 37.62 -22.48
N LEU A 2 -2.94 37.43 -23.70
CA LEU A 2 -3.37 36.11 -24.22
C LEU A 2 -2.28 35.01 -24.11
N HIS A 3 -1.03 35.33 -24.42
CA HIS A 3 0.09 34.39 -24.35
C HIS A 3 0.34 33.86 -22.93
N LYS A 4 0.26 34.74 -21.91
CA LYS A 4 0.41 34.35 -20.50
C LYS A 4 -0.75 33.46 -20.04
N PHE A 5 -1.95 33.76 -20.49
CA PHE A 5 -3.13 32.93 -20.21
C PHE A 5 -2.96 31.50 -20.76
N TRP A 6 -2.55 31.37 -22.03
CA TRP A 6 -2.30 30.06 -22.64
C TRP A 6 -1.19 29.26 -21.93
N LEU A 7 -0.12 29.92 -21.50
CA LEU A 7 0.94 29.28 -20.71
C LEU A 7 0.43 28.75 -19.37
N ASN A 8 -0.39 29.51 -18.66
CA ASN A 8 -0.96 29.10 -17.37
C ASN A 8 -1.92 27.92 -17.51
N VAL A 9 -2.79 27.95 -18.53
CA VAL A 9 -3.70 26.82 -18.82
C VAL A 9 -2.90 25.56 -19.16
N ARG A 10 -1.87 25.67 -20.00
CA ARG A 10 -1.01 24.53 -20.32
C ARG A 10 -0.31 23.96 -19.08
N MET A 11 0.26 24.81 -18.23
CA MET A 11 0.89 24.38 -16.98
C MET A 11 -0.11 23.69 -16.05
N PHE A 12 -1.32 24.22 -15.92
CA PHE A 12 -2.38 23.61 -15.13
C PHE A 12 -2.74 22.21 -15.64
N VAL A 13 -2.99 22.05 -16.94
CA VAL A 13 -3.38 20.76 -17.52
C VAL A 13 -2.27 19.72 -17.41
N GLU A 14 -1.01 20.09 -17.66
CA GLU A 14 0.11 19.16 -17.50
C GLU A 14 0.31 18.76 -16.03
N GLY A 15 0.21 19.71 -15.11
CA GLY A 15 0.27 19.45 -13.67
C GLY A 15 -0.86 18.52 -13.20
N ALA A 16 -2.08 18.76 -13.65
CA ALA A 16 -3.23 17.91 -13.35
C ALA A 16 -3.05 16.50 -13.92
N ARG A 17 -2.58 16.37 -15.16
CA ARG A 17 -2.31 15.07 -15.82
C ARG A 17 -1.23 14.28 -15.08
N LEU A 18 -0.11 14.92 -14.73
CA LEU A 18 0.96 14.26 -13.97
C LEU A 18 0.48 13.84 -12.58
N SER A 19 -0.31 14.69 -11.90
CA SER A 19 -0.91 14.37 -10.60
C SER A 19 -1.88 13.19 -10.69
N TYR A 20 -2.68 13.11 -11.75
CA TYR A 20 -3.55 11.98 -12.04
C TYR A 20 -2.75 10.69 -12.25
N ILE A 21 -1.71 10.72 -13.07
CA ILE A 21 -0.84 9.55 -13.31
C ILE A 21 -0.15 9.10 -12.01
N ALA A 22 0.31 10.05 -11.18
CA ALA A 22 0.91 9.76 -9.88
C ALA A 22 -0.09 9.13 -8.91
N LEU A 23 -1.33 9.64 -8.87
CA LEU A 23 -2.39 9.13 -8.03
C LEU A 23 -2.72 7.66 -8.33
N PHE A 24 -2.61 7.25 -9.60
CA PHE A 24 -2.82 5.86 -10.03
C PHE A 24 -1.53 5.09 -10.28
N HIS A 25 -0.37 5.60 -9.84
CA HIS A 25 0.91 4.91 -10.07
C HIS A 25 1.02 3.57 -9.32
N TRP A 26 0.22 3.40 -8.26
CA TRP A 26 0.05 2.14 -7.53
C TRP A 26 -0.72 1.08 -8.36
N LEU A 27 -1.38 1.47 -9.46
CA LEU A 27 -2.06 0.56 -10.39
C LEU A 27 -1.08 -0.17 -11.32
N ARG A 28 0.24 0.05 -11.19
CA ARG A 28 1.21 -0.81 -11.87
C ARG A 28 1.22 -2.17 -11.18
N PRO A 29 1.13 -3.30 -11.91
CA PRO A 29 1.06 -4.62 -11.29
C PRO A 29 2.19 -4.91 -10.31
N THR A 30 3.40 -4.41 -10.59
CA THR A 30 4.58 -4.58 -9.73
C THR A 30 4.45 -3.85 -8.39
N THR A 31 4.02 -2.59 -8.39
CA THR A 31 3.86 -1.79 -7.17
C THR A 31 2.65 -2.26 -6.37
N TYR A 32 1.58 -2.67 -7.06
CA TYR A 32 0.42 -3.30 -6.44
C TYR A 32 0.82 -4.58 -5.69
N VAL A 33 1.49 -5.53 -6.34
CA VAL A 33 1.92 -6.78 -5.69
C VAL A 33 2.89 -6.52 -4.54
N ALA A 34 3.84 -5.60 -4.71
CA ALA A 34 4.78 -5.25 -3.64
C ALA A 34 4.07 -4.73 -2.38
N SER A 35 3.12 -3.81 -2.56
CA SER A 35 2.42 -3.15 -1.44
C SER A 35 1.30 -4.01 -0.84
N LYS A 36 0.58 -4.78 -1.66
CA LYS A 36 -0.61 -5.54 -1.25
C LYS A 36 -0.36 -6.99 -0.88
N VAL A 37 0.76 -7.56 -1.33
CA VAL A 37 1.07 -8.98 -1.12
C VAL A 37 2.38 -9.11 -0.37
N ILE A 38 3.47 -8.60 -0.92
CA ILE A 38 4.82 -8.84 -0.36
C ILE A 38 4.96 -8.18 1.02
N MET A 39 4.56 -6.91 1.15
CA MET A 39 4.68 -6.20 2.42
C MET A 39 3.84 -6.83 3.54
N PRO A 40 2.53 -7.12 3.37
CA PRO A 40 1.74 -7.79 4.40
C PRO A 40 2.28 -9.18 4.77
N ILE A 41 2.72 -9.98 3.79
CA ILE A 41 3.31 -11.30 4.05
C ILE A 41 4.57 -11.17 4.91
N ASN A 42 5.47 -10.24 4.57
CA ASN A 42 6.68 -10.01 5.36
C ASN A 42 6.35 -9.61 6.80
N GLN A 43 5.34 -8.76 7.00
CA GLN A 43 4.90 -8.33 8.33
C GLN A 43 4.33 -9.51 9.14
N ILE A 44 3.46 -10.32 8.53
CA ILE A 44 2.89 -11.53 9.16
C ILE A 44 4.01 -12.49 9.55
N LEU A 45 4.96 -12.75 8.64
CA LEU A 45 6.09 -13.64 8.90
C LEU A 45 6.97 -13.12 10.04
N PHE A 46 7.31 -11.83 10.02
CA PHE A 46 8.14 -11.21 11.04
C PHE A 46 7.52 -11.38 12.44
N PHE A 47 6.25 -10.99 12.61
CA PHE A 47 5.59 -11.08 13.91
C PHE A 47 5.26 -12.51 14.33
N THR A 48 5.02 -13.41 13.38
CA THR A 48 4.90 -14.84 13.68
C THR A 48 6.21 -15.40 14.23
N LEU A 49 7.33 -15.15 13.56
CA LEU A 49 8.64 -15.64 14.00
C LEU A 49 9.02 -15.05 15.35
N LEU A 50 8.73 -13.77 15.57
CA LEU A 50 8.93 -13.11 16.87
C LEU A 50 8.09 -13.76 17.98
N GLY A 51 6.80 -14.02 17.73
CA GLY A 51 5.92 -14.66 18.70
C GLY A 51 6.33 -16.11 19.01
N VAL A 52 6.71 -16.86 17.98
CA VAL A 52 7.25 -18.22 18.13
C VAL A 52 8.53 -18.24 18.96
N TYR A 53 9.42 -17.27 18.73
CA TYR A 53 10.66 -17.13 19.50
C TYR A 53 10.38 -16.79 20.98
N ALA A 54 9.40 -15.92 21.24
CA ALA A 54 9.09 -15.46 22.59
C ALA A 54 8.25 -16.46 23.41
N THR A 55 7.45 -17.31 22.78
CA THR A 55 6.55 -18.24 23.47
C THR A 55 6.89 -19.68 23.13
N SER A 56 6.48 -20.17 21.95
CA SER A 56 6.85 -21.49 21.44
C SER A 56 6.35 -21.66 20.01
N ARG A 57 6.88 -22.68 19.32
CA ARG A 57 6.41 -23.06 17.97
C ARG A 57 4.98 -23.57 17.94
N SER A 58 4.43 -24.04 19.07
CA SER A 58 3.04 -24.52 19.14
C SER A 58 2.02 -23.39 19.03
N ASN A 59 2.43 -22.12 19.15
CA ASN A 59 1.56 -20.95 19.04
C ASN A 59 1.67 -20.25 17.66
N ALA A 60 2.39 -20.86 16.70
CA ALA A 60 2.63 -20.24 15.40
C ALA A 60 1.33 -19.92 14.63
N ASP A 61 0.36 -20.82 14.73
CA ASP A 61 -0.98 -20.68 14.16
C ASP A 61 -1.74 -19.47 14.72
N PHE A 62 -1.71 -19.25 16.04
CA PHE A 62 -2.31 -18.09 16.68
C PHE A 62 -1.74 -16.78 16.11
N TYR A 63 -0.42 -16.68 16.00
CA TYR A 63 0.22 -15.48 15.45
C TYR A 63 -0.06 -15.31 13.96
N ILE A 64 0.04 -16.36 13.14
CA ILE A 64 -0.22 -16.26 11.68
C ILE A 64 -1.66 -15.81 11.42
N ILE A 65 -2.64 -16.47 12.06
CA ILE A 65 -4.06 -16.20 11.86
C ILE A 65 -4.39 -14.79 12.37
N GLY A 66 -3.97 -14.45 13.59
CA GLY A 66 -4.22 -13.12 14.17
C GLY A 66 -3.63 -11.99 13.33
N ASN A 67 -2.38 -12.11 12.89
CA ASN A 67 -1.76 -11.11 12.02
C ASN A 67 -2.45 -11.04 10.65
N SER A 68 -2.89 -12.16 10.07
CA SER A 68 -3.59 -12.17 8.78
C SER A 68 -4.93 -11.40 8.84
N VAL A 69 -5.70 -11.59 9.91
CA VAL A 69 -6.98 -10.88 10.13
C VAL A 69 -6.74 -9.38 10.34
N GLN A 70 -5.71 -9.02 11.11
CA GLN A 70 -5.33 -7.62 11.31
C GLN A 70 -4.94 -6.96 9.98
N MET A 71 -4.09 -7.61 9.17
CA MET A 71 -3.67 -7.07 7.88
C MET A 71 -4.83 -6.94 6.88
N ALA A 72 -5.77 -7.89 6.88
CA ALA A 72 -6.98 -7.80 6.05
C ALA A 72 -7.86 -6.60 6.46
N SER A 73 -7.93 -6.31 7.76
CA SER A 73 -8.74 -5.21 8.31
C SER A 73 -8.19 -3.82 7.94
N ILE A 74 -6.88 -3.68 7.74
CA ILE A 74 -6.25 -2.41 7.31
C ILE A 74 -6.86 -1.92 5.99
N SER A 75 -7.14 -2.81 5.03
CA SER A 75 -7.76 -2.42 3.76
C SER A 75 -9.19 -1.90 3.94
N GLY A 76 -9.91 -2.40 4.97
CA GLY A 76 -11.25 -1.93 5.30
C GLY A 76 -11.26 -0.58 6.03
N ILE A 77 -10.30 -0.33 6.92
CA ILE A 77 -10.22 0.90 7.72
C ILE A 77 -9.83 2.09 6.86
N TYR A 78 -8.85 1.93 5.97
CA TYR A 78 -8.32 3.06 5.22
C TYR A 78 -9.13 3.38 3.96
N ALA A 79 -10.18 2.60 3.62
CA ALA A 79 -11.09 2.72 2.46
C ALA A 79 -10.43 2.86 1.07
N MET A 80 -9.12 3.07 1.03
CA MET A 80 -8.28 3.40 -0.10
C MET A 80 -6.88 2.88 0.24
N THR A 81 -6.65 1.62 -0.09
CA THR A 81 -5.36 1.21 -0.64
C THR A 81 -5.63 0.06 -1.60
#